data_AF-I4AHU3-F1
#
_entry.id   AF-I4AHU3-F1
#
_cell.length_a   1.000
_cell.length_b   1.000
_cell.length_c   1.000
_cell.angle_alpha   90.00
_cell.angle_beta   90.00
_cell.angle_gamma   90.00
#
_symmetry.space_group_name_H-M   'P 1'
#
loop_
_entity.id
_entity.type
_entity.pdbx_description
1 polymer ?
#
loop_
_entity_poly.entity_id
_entity_poly.type
_entity_poly.pdbx_seq_one_letter_code
_entity_poly.pdbx_strand_id
1 'polypeptide(L)'
;MENYTLNYHKTFLADISKGLQAALDTYNNYYIEQAIYAFGSPKNDGNAQNIKFATPAQNHCFTDYVLLEQQVEKQKIYERYLKEQTEAKEIPLLNKFVPSFENSYTSLFRIVDIDVEEGIIYFDDVLGVNEGQEIAIVDKVLADTIDKNPVNMNFLMFFRFIPFLGDFIDLNDDEDTLKGMTNGYIYFFEPQEERTIIKEYKKMAAKVRVSKSSSKRQIAFTELDKKYGKKLLLS
;
A
#
# COMPACT_ATOMS: atom_id res chain seq x y z
N MET A 1 18.11 -16.50 6.70
CA MET A 1 17.37 -16.54 5.42
C MET A 1 17.22 -15.10 4.96
N GLU A 2 17.98 -14.64 3.96
CA GLU A 2 17.52 -13.46 3.21
C GLU A 2 16.16 -13.83 2.62
N ASN A 3 15.10 -13.13 3.06
CA ASN A 3 13.72 -13.52 2.79
C ASN A 3 13.48 -13.57 1.28
N TYR A 4 13.59 -14.75 0.69
CA TYR A 4 13.35 -15.03 -0.74
C TYR A 4 12.01 -14.44 -1.19
N THR A 5 11.03 -14.44 -0.29
CA THR A 5 9.68 -13.88 -0.42
C THR A 5 9.67 -12.34 -0.57
N LEU A 6 10.47 -11.61 0.23
CA LEU A 6 10.57 -10.15 0.12
C LEU A 6 11.28 -9.75 -1.18
N ASN A 7 12.33 -10.51 -1.55
CA ASN A 7 13.04 -10.30 -2.81
C ASN A 7 12.13 -10.61 -4.01
N TYR A 8 11.29 -11.65 -3.92
CA TYR A 8 10.32 -11.98 -4.96
C TYR A 8 9.26 -10.89 -5.12
N HIS A 9 8.68 -10.40 -4.03
CA HIS A 9 7.72 -9.30 -4.08
C HIS A 9 8.32 -8.03 -4.71
N LYS A 10 9.56 -7.68 -4.35
CA LYS A 10 10.29 -6.55 -4.95
C LYS A 10 10.50 -6.74 -6.45
N THR A 11 10.85 -7.95 -6.89
CA THR A 11 11.01 -8.28 -8.32
C THR A 11 9.67 -8.24 -9.05
N PHE A 12 8.62 -8.84 -8.50
CA PHE A 12 7.25 -8.80 -9.04
C PHE A 12 6.75 -7.37 -9.22
N LEU A 13 6.90 -6.51 -8.20
CA LEU A 13 6.54 -5.11 -8.31
C LEU A 13 7.42 -4.35 -9.30
N ALA A 14 8.71 -4.64 -9.37
CA ALA A 14 9.60 -4.01 -10.35
C ALA A 14 9.23 -4.40 -11.78
N ASP A 15 8.86 -5.66 -12.02
CA ASP A 15 8.48 -6.17 -13.33
C ASP A 15 7.09 -5.69 -13.75
N ILE A 16 6.14 -5.62 -12.82
CA ILE A 16 4.85 -4.97 -13.04
C ILE A 16 5.01 -3.46 -13.23
N SER A 17 5.91 -2.80 -12.49
CA SER A 17 6.18 -1.36 -12.63
C SER A 17 6.86 -1.04 -13.96
N LYS A 18 7.70 -1.94 -14.49
CA LYS A 18 8.22 -1.85 -15.86
C LYS A 18 7.12 -2.10 -16.90
N GLY A 19 6.20 -3.02 -16.62
CA GLY A 19 4.98 -3.26 -17.40
C GLY A 19 3.93 -2.15 -17.26
N LEU A 20 4.09 -1.22 -16.31
CA LEU A 20 3.13 -0.17 -16.03
C LEU A 20 3.02 0.83 -17.18
N GLN A 21 4.10 1.04 -17.95
CA GLN A 21 4.01 1.85 -19.17
C GLN A 21 3.08 1.18 -20.20
N ALA A 22 3.17 -0.14 -20.40
CA ALA A 22 2.21 -0.87 -21.23
C ALA A 22 0.79 -0.86 -20.63
N ALA A 23 0.68 -0.95 -19.30
CA ALA A 23 -0.58 -0.80 -18.57
C ALA A 23 -1.09 0.65 -18.50
N LEU A 24 -0.33 1.65 -18.92
CA LEU A 24 -0.77 3.04 -19.08
C LEU A 24 -1.07 3.33 -20.56
N ASP A 25 -0.27 2.77 -21.48
CA ASP A 25 -0.41 2.89 -22.93
C ASP A 25 -1.64 2.14 -23.46
N THR A 26 -2.04 1.02 -22.82
CA THR A 26 -3.29 0.30 -23.14
C THR A 26 -4.53 1.09 -22.68
N TYR A 27 -4.36 2.09 -21.80
CA TYR A 27 -5.45 2.88 -21.22
C TYR A 27 -5.66 4.17 -22.02
N ASN A 28 -6.03 4.00 -23.29
CA ASN A 28 -6.63 5.09 -24.06
C ASN A 28 -8.11 5.23 -23.63
N ASN A 29 -8.37 6.22 -22.76
CA ASN A 29 -9.69 6.65 -22.27
C ASN A 29 -10.38 5.66 -21.31
N TYR A 30 -10.26 5.82 -19.99
CA TYR A 30 -11.41 5.68 -19.06
C TYR A 30 -11.10 6.21 -17.64
N TYR A 31 -12.01 7.07 -17.15
CA TYR A 31 -12.25 7.61 -15.81
C TYR A 31 -11.28 7.26 -14.65
N ILE A 32 -10.13 7.95 -14.61
CA ILE A 32 -9.40 8.22 -13.36
C ILE A 32 -9.47 9.72 -13.04
N GLU A 33 -10.47 10.46 -13.51
CA GLU A 33 -10.48 11.92 -13.34
C GLU A 33 -10.44 12.35 -11.87
N GLN A 34 -11.11 11.66 -10.95
CA GLN A 34 -11.07 12.05 -9.51
C GLN A 34 -9.81 11.59 -8.78
N ALA A 35 -9.22 10.46 -9.17
CA ALA A 35 -8.00 9.95 -8.55
C ALA A 35 -6.74 10.63 -9.14
N ILE A 36 -6.71 10.98 -10.42
CA ILE A 36 -5.56 11.67 -11.04
C ILE A 36 -5.27 12.98 -10.31
N TYR A 37 -6.28 13.79 -9.97
CA TYR A 37 -6.06 15.01 -9.19
C TYR A 37 -5.62 14.73 -7.74
N ALA A 38 -5.98 13.58 -7.19
CA ALA A 38 -5.52 13.15 -5.88
C ALA A 38 -4.01 12.83 -5.89
N PHE A 39 -3.54 12.13 -6.91
CA PHE A 39 -2.14 11.69 -7.00
C PHE A 39 -1.23 12.68 -7.74
N GLY A 40 -1.75 13.55 -8.60
CA GLY A 40 -0.95 14.45 -9.44
C GLY A 40 -1.78 15.44 -10.25
N SER A 41 -1.29 15.83 -11.43
CA SER A 41 -2.00 16.72 -12.35
C SER A 41 -1.83 16.23 -13.79
N PRO A 42 -2.89 16.20 -14.61
CA PRO A 42 -2.79 15.78 -16.00
C PRO A 42 -1.99 16.81 -16.81
N LYS A 43 -1.07 16.35 -17.65
CA LYS A 43 -0.50 17.10 -18.76
C LYS A 43 -1.16 16.64 -20.06
N ASN A 44 -1.53 17.61 -20.90
CA ASN A 44 -1.96 17.38 -22.26
C ASN A 44 -0.80 17.69 -23.21
N ASP A 45 -0.12 16.65 -23.67
CA ASP A 45 0.98 16.70 -24.64
C ASP A 45 0.56 16.11 -26.00
N GLY A 46 -0.73 16.27 -26.34
CA GLY A 46 -1.24 16.10 -27.70
C GLY A 46 -1.58 14.67 -28.12
N ASN A 47 -0.95 13.64 -27.54
CA ASN A 47 -1.23 12.23 -27.89
C ASN A 47 -1.23 11.22 -26.72
N ALA A 48 -0.91 11.64 -25.49
CA ALA A 48 -1.00 10.80 -24.30
C ALA A 48 -1.37 11.66 -23.08
N GLN A 49 -2.21 11.15 -22.18
CA GLN A 49 -2.44 11.79 -20.87
C GLN A 49 -1.26 11.43 -19.96
N ASN A 50 -0.24 12.30 -19.87
CA ASN A 50 0.85 12.10 -18.91
C ASN A 50 0.47 12.67 -17.54
N ILE A 51 0.57 11.87 -16.47
CA ILE A 51 0.32 12.34 -15.10
C ILE A 51 1.62 12.91 -14.53
N LYS A 52 1.61 14.20 -14.15
CA LYS A 52 2.71 14.80 -13.40
C LYS A 52 2.47 14.60 -11.90
N PHE A 53 3.24 13.71 -11.29
CA PHE A 53 3.27 13.53 -9.84
C PHE A 53 4.12 14.62 -9.17
N ALA A 54 3.71 15.11 -7.99
CA ALA A 54 4.51 16.11 -7.26
C ALA A 54 5.70 15.46 -6.54
N THR A 55 5.58 14.18 -6.17
CA THR A 55 6.63 13.42 -5.47
C THR A 55 6.73 11.97 -5.98
N PRO A 56 7.89 11.31 -5.81
CA PRO A 56 8.02 9.87 -6.07
C PRO A 56 7.04 9.02 -5.23
N ALA A 57 6.76 9.46 -4.01
CA ALA A 57 5.78 8.85 -3.10
C ALA A 57 4.38 8.77 -3.72
N GLN A 58 3.92 9.86 -4.34
CA GLN A 58 2.63 9.91 -5.01
C GLN A 58 2.58 9.01 -6.25
N ASN A 59 3.70 8.89 -6.99
CA ASN A 59 3.81 7.95 -8.09
C ASN A 59 3.67 6.49 -7.59
N HIS A 60 4.39 6.11 -6.53
CA HIS A 60 4.29 4.76 -5.95
C HIS A 60 2.88 4.44 -5.45
N CYS A 61 2.20 5.39 -4.79
CA CYS A 61 0.82 5.20 -4.37
C CYS A 61 -0.15 5.11 -5.55
N PHE A 62 0.06 5.89 -6.61
CA PHE A 62 -0.74 5.76 -7.83
C PHE A 62 -0.56 4.40 -8.48
N THR A 63 0.67 3.91 -8.57
CA THR A 63 0.99 2.58 -9.06
C THR A 63 0.30 1.49 -8.23
N ASP A 64 0.42 1.53 -6.89
CA ASP A 64 -0.29 0.59 -6.00
C ASP A 64 -1.81 0.61 -6.23
N TYR A 65 -2.40 1.81 -6.30
CA TYR A 65 -3.82 1.99 -6.56
C TYR A 65 -4.25 1.41 -7.92
N VAL A 66 -3.52 1.72 -8.98
CA VAL A 66 -3.80 1.22 -10.33
C VAL A 66 -3.71 -0.30 -10.38
N LEU A 67 -2.72 -0.89 -9.72
CA LEU A 67 -2.51 -2.34 -9.74
C LEU A 67 -3.56 -3.13 -8.96
N LEU A 68 -3.93 -2.66 -7.77
CA LEU A 68 -4.70 -3.46 -6.81
C LEU A 68 -6.18 -3.04 -6.72
N GLU A 69 -6.52 -1.81 -7.11
CA GLU A 69 -7.86 -1.27 -6.97
C GLU A 69 -8.62 -1.20 -8.30
N GLN A 70 -7.96 -0.79 -9.38
CA GLN A 70 -8.59 -0.56 -10.68
C GLN A 70 -8.90 -1.86 -11.42
N GLN A 71 -10.00 -1.84 -12.18
CA GLN A 71 -10.42 -2.93 -13.04
C GLN A 71 -10.51 -2.44 -14.49
N VAL A 72 -9.95 -3.21 -15.42
CA VAL A 72 -10.18 -3.10 -16.85
C VAL A 72 -10.84 -4.35 -17.36
N GLU A 73 -11.92 -4.19 -18.13
CA GLU A 73 -12.72 -5.31 -18.63
C GLU A 73 -13.15 -6.27 -17.50
N LYS A 74 -13.46 -5.71 -16.32
CA LYS A 74 -13.83 -6.40 -15.07
C LYS A 74 -12.69 -7.20 -14.41
N GLN A 75 -11.44 -7.04 -14.84
CA GLN A 75 -10.27 -7.69 -14.24
C GLN A 75 -9.29 -6.66 -13.69
N LYS A 76 -8.71 -6.92 -12.53
CA LYS A 76 -7.61 -6.09 -12.00
C LYS A 76 -6.35 -6.28 -12.85
N ILE A 77 -5.45 -5.30 -12.81
CA ILE A 77 -4.22 -5.34 -13.61
C ILE A 77 -3.33 -6.51 -13.21
N TYR A 78 -3.18 -6.77 -11.90
CA TYR A 78 -2.40 -7.94 -11.48
C TYR A 78 -3.01 -9.24 -12.03
N GLU A 79 -4.35 -9.38 -12.07
CA GLU A 79 -5.02 -10.58 -12.60
C GLU A 79 -4.72 -10.81 -14.08
N ARG A 80 -4.63 -9.73 -14.87
CA ARG A 80 -4.19 -9.80 -16.27
C ARG A 80 -2.73 -10.24 -16.38
N TYR A 81 -1.85 -9.64 -15.57
CA TYR A 81 -0.44 -10.04 -15.50
C TYR A 81 -0.30 -11.54 -15.17
N LEU A 82 -1.04 -12.07 -14.20
CA LEU A 82 -1.00 -13.51 -13.87
C LEU A 82 -1.33 -14.40 -15.09
N LYS A 83 -2.32 -14.01 -15.89
CA LYS A 83 -2.76 -14.77 -17.08
C LYS A 83 -1.71 -14.76 -18.18
N GLU A 84 -1.03 -13.64 -18.37
CA GLU A 84 0.03 -13.47 -19.36
C GLU A 84 1.31 -14.25 -19.00
N GLN A 85 1.49 -14.58 -17.71
CA GLN A 85 2.63 -15.33 -17.19
C GLN A 85 2.40 -16.86 -17.14
N THR A 86 1.43 -17.40 -17.88
CA THR A 86 0.98 -18.82 -17.81
C THR A 86 2.03 -19.88 -18.17
N GLU A 87 3.21 -19.49 -18.67
CA GLU A 87 4.34 -20.40 -18.97
C GLU A 87 5.58 -20.18 -18.06
N ALA A 88 5.52 -19.25 -17.11
CA ALA A 88 6.65 -18.93 -16.24
C ALA A 88 6.81 -19.96 -15.09
N LYS A 89 8.05 -20.36 -14.80
CA LYS A 89 8.37 -21.28 -13.67
C LYS A 89 7.97 -20.74 -12.29
N GLU A 90 7.65 -19.46 -12.20
CA GLU A 90 7.33 -18.75 -10.95
C GLU A 90 5.83 -18.72 -10.59
N ILE A 91 4.96 -19.23 -11.48
CA ILE A 91 3.50 -19.32 -11.27
C ILE A 91 3.11 -19.94 -9.91
N PRO A 92 3.76 -21.01 -9.39
CA PRO A 92 3.39 -21.56 -8.10
C PRO A 92 3.58 -20.59 -6.94
N LEU A 93 4.62 -19.75 -7.00
CA LEU A 93 4.89 -18.75 -5.97
C LEU A 93 3.93 -17.55 -6.10
N LEU A 94 3.64 -17.17 -7.34
CA LEU A 94 2.63 -16.19 -7.71
C LEU A 94 1.24 -16.58 -7.18
N ASN A 95 0.80 -17.81 -7.47
CA ASN A 95 -0.50 -18.34 -7.03
C ASN A 95 -0.65 -18.39 -5.51
N LYS A 96 0.46 -18.56 -4.77
CA LYS A 96 0.44 -18.47 -3.31
C LYS A 96 0.35 -17.00 -2.82
N PHE A 97 0.84 -16.02 -3.60
CA PHE A 97 0.81 -14.58 -3.28
C PHE A 97 -0.50 -13.90 -3.67
N VAL A 98 -1.22 -14.45 -4.64
CA VAL A 98 -2.49 -13.90 -5.14
C VAL A 98 -3.53 -13.74 -4.03
N PRO A 99 -3.77 -14.74 -3.15
CA PRO A 99 -4.66 -14.57 -2.00
C PRO A 99 -4.24 -13.38 -1.12
N SER A 100 -2.93 -13.16 -0.93
CA SER A 100 -2.41 -12.03 -0.15
C SER A 100 -2.73 -10.68 -0.79
N PHE A 101 -2.65 -10.55 -2.11
CA PHE A 101 -3.06 -9.33 -2.82
C PHE A 101 -4.58 -9.11 -2.78
N GLU A 102 -5.37 -10.17 -2.87
CA GLU A 102 -6.83 -10.11 -2.77
C GLU A 102 -7.32 -9.67 -1.40
N ASN A 103 -6.65 -10.13 -0.34
CA ASN A 103 -6.94 -9.79 1.04
C ASN A 103 -6.17 -8.54 1.52
N SER A 104 -5.44 -7.87 0.63
CA SER A 104 -4.75 -6.64 0.98
C SER A 104 -5.74 -5.50 1.24
N TYR A 105 -5.42 -4.65 2.19
CA TYR A 105 -6.25 -3.50 2.52
C TYR A 105 -5.39 -2.31 2.94
N THR A 106 -5.92 -1.11 2.69
CA THR A 106 -5.34 0.12 3.22
C THR A 106 -5.97 0.45 4.56
N SER A 107 -5.17 0.90 5.52
CA SER A 107 -5.66 1.47 6.77
C SER A 107 -4.68 2.48 7.38
N LEU A 108 -5.11 3.12 8.47
CA LEU A 108 -4.27 3.95 9.33
C LEU A 108 -3.89 3.13 10.56
N PHE A 109 -2.60 2.95 10.76
CA PHE A 109 -2.05 2.10 11.79
C PHE A 109 -1.29 2.92 12.83
N ARG A 110 -1.35 2.50 14.09
CA ARG A 110 -0.51 3.04 15.17
C ARG A 110 0.50 1.98 15.57
N ILE A 111 1.77 2.33 15.69
CA ILE A 111 2.78 1.41 16.23
C ILE A 111 2.47 1.14 17.70
N VAL A 112 2.45 -0.12 18.08
CA VAL A 112 2.22 -0.57 19.47
C VAL A 112 3.53 -1.07 20.07
N ASP A 113 4.30 -1.83 19.31
CA ASP A 113 5.56 -2.41 19.76
C ASP A 113 6.49 -2.72 18.57
N ILE A 114 7.76 -2.98 18.85
CA ILE A 114 8.78 -3.32 17.85
C ILE A 114 9.72 -4.39 18.40
N ASP A 115 9.82 -5.51 17.70
CA ASP A 115 10.94 -6.43 17.84
C ASP A 115 12.02 -6.05 16.82
N VAL A 116 13.05 -5.35 17.29
CA VAL A 116 14.14 -4.86 16.45
C VAL A 116 15.04 -6.01 15.98
N GLU A 117 15.17 -7.08 16.75
CA GLU A 117 16.04 -8.22 16.42
C GLU A 117 15.43 -8.99 15.24
N GLU A 118 14.15 -9.33 15.34
CA GLU A 118 13.40 -10.03 14.30
C GLU A 118 12.92 -9.09 13.15
N GLY A 119 13.02 -7.78 13.35
CA GLY A 119 12.57 -6.78 12.39
C GLY A 119 11.04 -6.76 12.23
N ILE A 120 10.32 -7.03 13.31
CA ILE A 120 8.85 -7.07 13.36
C ILE A 120 8.33 -5.80 14.02
N ILE A 121 7.31 -5.19 13.43
CA ILE A 121 6.62 -4.02 13.99
C ILE A 121 5.16 -4.39 14.19
N TYR A 122 4.66 -4.16 15.39
CA TYR A 122 3.29 -4.45 15.79
C TYR A 122 2.45 -3.18 15.70
N PHE A 123 1.23 -3.32 15.19
CA PHE A 123 0.35 -2.23 14.87
C PHE A 123 -1.08 -2.48 15.36
N ASP A 124 -1.71 -1.39 15.78
CA ASP A 124 -3.15 -1.25 15.99
C ASP A 124 -3.79 -0.63 14.74
N ASP A 125 -4.87 -1.22 14.22
CA ASP A 125 -5.66 -0.67 13.12
C ASP A 125 -6.69 0.34 13.64
N VAL A 126 -6.30 1.61 13.58
CA VAL A 126 -7.07 2.72 14.15
C VAL A 126 -8.37 2.99 13.38
N LEU A 127 -8.51 2.51 12.14
CA LEU A 127 -9.78 2.62 11.40
C LEU A 127 -10.69 1.41 11.60
N GLY A 128 -10.23 0.37 12.29
CA GLY A 128 -11.01 -0.85 12.55
C GLY A 128 -11.39 -1.58 11.26
N VAL A 129 -10.47 -1.72 10.31
CA VAL A 129 -10.74 -2.53 9.10
C VAL A 129 -10.69 -4.01 9.46
N ASN A 130 -9.73 -4.42 10.31
CA ASN A 130 -9.67 -5.75 10.93
C ASN A 130 -9.75 -5.61 12.45
N GLU A 131 -10.93 -5.26 12.97
CA GLU A 131 -11.15 -5.16 14.42
C GLU A 131 -10.83 -6.48 15.12
N GLY A 132 -10.07 -6.39 16.21
CA GLY A 132 -9.75 -7.54 17.08
C GLY A 132 -8.57 -8.40 16.62
N GLN A 133 -7.88 -8.04 15.54
CA GLN A 133 -6.65 -8.72 15.12
C GLN A 133 -5.45 -7.82 15.34
N GLU A 134 -4.39 -8.38 15.92
CA GLU A 134 -3.10 -7.70 15.97
C GLU A 134 -2.45 -7.74 14.58
N ILE A 135 -1.85 -6.63 14.15
CA ILE A 135 -1.19 -6.56 12.85
C ILE A 135 0.31 -6.52 13.07
N ALA A 136 1.04 -7.44 12.46
CA ALA A 136 2.50 -7.51 12.54
C ALA A 136 3.13 -7.41 11.15
N ILE A 137 4.13 -6.55 11.01
CA ILE A 137 4.81 -6.29 9.75
C ILE A 137 6.28 -6.64 9.86
N VAL A 138 6.77 -7.41 8.90
CA VAL A 138 8.18 -7.73 8.79
C VAL A 138 8.87 -6.67 7.92
N ASP A 139 9.53 -5.71 8.56
CA ASP A 139 10.34 -4.68 7.90
C ASP A 139 11.51 -4.24 8.81
N LYS A 140 12.66 -4.89 8.61
CA LYS A 140 13.88 -4.61 9.38
C LYS A 140 14.37 -3.17 9.23
N VAL A 141 14.23 -2.58 8.03
CA VAL A 141 14.73 -1.22 7.76
C VAL A 141 13.88 -0.20 8.51
N LEU A 142 12.57 -0.37 8.48
CA LEU A 142 11.65 0.47 9.24
C LEU A 142 11.84 0.28 10.74
N ALA A 143 11.98 -0.95 11.22
CA ALA A 143 12.23 -1.26 12.64
C ALA A 143 13.50 -0.55 13.14
N ASP A 144 14.62 -0.68 12.41
CA ASP A 144 15.88 0.01 12.72
C ASP A 144 15.76 1.53 12.68
N THR A 145 14.92 2.06 11.78
CA THR A 145 14.69 3.51 11.66
C THR A 145 13.93 4.06 12.86
N ILE A 146 12.97 3.30 13.38
CA ILE A 146 12.21 3.69 14.56
C ILE A 146 13.06 3.50 15.84
N ASP A 147 13.82 2.41 15.94
CA ASP A 147 14.72 2.15 17.07
C ASP A 147 15.75 3.27 17.27
N LYS A 148 16.37 3.74 16.18
CA LYS A 148 17.34 4.86 16.21
C LYS A 148 16.73 6.18 16.65
N ASN A 149 15.40 6.33 16.55
CA ASN A 149 14.72 7.53 16.99
C ASN A 149 13.33 7.18 17.57
N PRO A 150 13.26 6.87 18.87
CA PRO A 150 12.04 6.37 19.52
C PRO A 150 10.84 7.32 19.44
N VAL A 151 11.05 8.62 19.18
CA VAL A 151 9.95 9.56 18.91
C VAL A 151 9.11 9.09 17.72
N ASN A 152 9.73 8.38 16.77
CA ASN A 152 9.06 7.83 15.60
C ASN A 152 7.99 6.77 15.94
N MET A 153 8.05 6.12 17.12
CA MET A 153 7.02 5.18 17.57
C MET A 153 5.63 5.82 17.69
N ASN A 154 5.58 7.15 17.86
CA ASN A 154 4.30 7.83 18.02
C ASN A 154 3.66 8.20 16.67
N PHE A 155 4.30 7.98 15.51
CA PHE A 155 3.65 8.30 14.24
C PHE A 155 2.49 7.34 13.95
N LEU A 156 1.42 7.90 13.40
CA LEU A 156 0.41 7.13 12.69
C LEU A 156 0.89 6.90 11.27
N MET A 157 0.68 5.69 10.77
CA MET A 157 1.19 5.23 9.48
C MET A 157 0.03 4.78 8.62
N PHE A 158 -0.21 5.45 7.50
CA PHE A 158 -1.15 4.97 6.50
C PHE A 158 -0.39 4.21 5.41
N PHE A 159 -0.77 2.96 5.18
CA PHE A 159 -0.21 2.13 4.11
C PHE A 159 -1.20 1.03 3.71
N ARG A 160 -0.85 0.29 2.63
CA ARG A 160 -1.51 -0.97 2.29
C ARG A 160 -0.82 -2.12 3.01
N PHE A 161 -1.56 -2.87 3.81
CA PHE A 161 -1.12 -4.13 4.38
C PHE A 161 -1.40 -5.27 3.41
N ILE A 162 -0.41 -6.12 3.19
CA ILE A 162 -0.52 -7.37 2.43
C ILE A 162 -0.27 -8.53 3.41
N PRO A 163 -1.33 -9.25 3.85
CA PRO A 163 -1.17 -10.39 4.77
C PRO A 163 -0.42 -11.54 4.09
N PHE A 164 0.50 -12.18 4.78
CA PHE A 164 1.09 -13.45 4.33
C PHE A 164 0.09 -14.58 4.59
N LEU A 165 -0.50 -15.13 3.52
CA LEU A 165 -1.51 -16.19 3.62
C LEU A 165 -0.97 -17.54 3.11
N GLY A 166 -1.49 -18.65 3.67
CA GLY A 166 -1.09 -20.03 3.36
C GLY A 166 0.26 -20.43 3.96
N ASP A 167 0.84 -21.54 3.49
CA ASP A 167 2.15 -22.09 3.94
C ASP A 167 3.36 -21.21 3.52
N PHE A 168 3.12 -19.92 3.26
CA PHE A 168 4.12 -19.01 2.72
C PHE A 168 5.21 -18.71 3.73
N ILE A 169 4.81 -18.65 5.00
CA ILE A 169 5.69 -18.36 6.12
C ILE A 169 5.11 -19.08 7.34
N ASP A 170 5.92 -19.92 7.99
CA ASP A 170 5.67 -20.57 9.28
C ASP A 170 5.79 -19.54 10.42
N LEU A 171 5.11 -18.41 10.26
CA LEU A 171 5.04 -17.34 11.25
C LEU A 171 3.64 -17.25 11.88
N ASN A 172 2.65 -18.02 11.41
CA ASN A 172 1.30 -18.06 11.99
C ASN A 172 1.23 -18.96 13.23
N ASP A 173 2.20 -18.82 14.15
CA ASP A 173 2.19 -19.53 15.44
C ASP A 173 1.14 -18.94 16.40
N ASP A 174 0.62 -17.76 16.09
CA ASP A 174 -0.46 -17.08 16.81
C ASP A 174 -1.63 -16.85 15.85
N GLU A 175 -2.77 -17.52 16.09
CA GLU A 175 -3.97 -17.42 15.26
C GLU A 175 -4.57 -16.00 15.28
N ASP A 176 -4.23 -15.18 16.28
CA ASP A 176 -4.80 -13.85 16.50
C ASP A 176 -3.97 -12.71 15.88
N THR A 177 -2.78 -12.99 15.36
CA THR A 177 -1.88 -11.98 14.76
C THR A 177 -1.76 -12.15 13.24
N LEU A 178 -2.25 -11.17 12.49
CA LEU A 178 -2.04 -11.11 11.04
C LEU A 178 -0.64 -10.59 10.73
N LYS A 179 0.22 -11.47 10.21
CA LYS A 179 1.56 -11.12 9.75
C LYS A 179 1.58 -10.76 8.27
N GLY A 180 2.35 -9.76 7.90
CA GLY A 180 2.40 -9.28 6.54
C GLY A 180 3.51 -8.28 6.26
N MET A 181 3.29 -7.52 5.20
CA MET A 181 4.21 -6.48 4.74
C MET A 181 3.43 -5.25 4.27
N THR A 182 4.11 -4.10 4.28
CA THR A 182 3.59 -2.88 3.66
C THR A 182 3.76 -2.91 2.14
N ASN A 183 2.84 -2.30 1.41
CA ASN A 183 3.02 -1.96 0.00
C ASN A 183 2.68 -0.49 -0.28
N GLY A 184 3.26 0.04 -1.35
CA GLY A 184 3.11 1.42 -1.77
C GLY A 184 4.00 2.36 -0.95
N TYR A 185 3.53 3.61 -0.77
CA TYR A 185 4.19 4.58 0.08
C TYR A 185 3.49 4.68 1.43
N ILE A 186 4.28 4.85 2.49
CA ILE A 186 3.76 5.02 3.84
C ILE A 186 3.64 6.50 4.15
N TYR A 187 2.43 6.97 4.44
CA TYR A 187 2.22 8.34 4.92
C TYR A 187 2.31 8.38 6.44
N PHE A 188 3.04 9.36 6.96
CA PHE A 188 3.23 9.53 8.40
C PHE A 188 2.45 10.74 8.90
N PHE A 189 1.76 10.60 10.03
CA PHE A 189 1.03 11.68 10.69
C PHE A 189 1.39 11.73 12.17
N GLU A 190 1.43 12.94 12.73
CA GLU A 190 1.73 13.13 14.15
C GLU A 190 0.67 12.49 15.06
N PRO A 191 1.08 11.90 16.21
CA PRO A 191 0.18 11.25 17.16
C PRO A 191 -0.91 12.18 17.68
N GLN A 192 -0.54 13.42 18.05
CA GLN A 192 -1.48 14.41 18.60
C GLN A 192 -2.58 14.79 17.61
N GLU A 193 -2.40 14.48 16.33
CA GLU A 193 -3.36 14.77 15.28
C GLU A 193 -4.32 13.62 15.03
N GLU A 194 -4.21 12.45 15.68
CA GLU A 194 -5.03 11.26 15.39
C GLU A 194 -6.53 11.56 15.23
N ARG A 195 -7.15 12.18 16.25
CA ARG A 195 -8.57 12.54 16.22
C ARG A 195 -8.88 13.49 15.06
N THR A 196 -7.97 14.41 14.76
CA THR A 196 -8.08 15.35 13.64
C THR A 196 -7.96 14.62 12.31
N ILE A 197 -6.97 13.75 12.14
CA ILE A 197 -6.75 12.95 10.93
C ILE A 197 -7.96 12.07 10.65
N ILE A 198 -8.48 11.34 11.64
CA ILE A 198 -9.68 10.50 11.49
C ILE A 198 -10.90 11.35 11.11
N LYS A 199 -11.08 12.51 11.74
CA LYS A 199 -12.19 13.42 11.43
C LYS A 199 -12.11 13.96 10.00
N GLU A 200 -10.94 14.41 9.58
CA GLU A 200 -10.73 14.95 8.23
C GLU A 200 -10.81 13.85 7.17
N TYR A 201 -10.30 12.65 7.46
CA TYR A 201 -10.50 11.45 6.65
C TYR A 201 -11.98 11.19 6.40
N LYS A 202 -12.81 11.12 7.45
CA LYS A 202 -14.26 10.86 7.31
C LYS A 202 -14.94 11.89 6.40
N LYS A 203 -14.62 13.18 6.57
CA LYS A 203 -15.15 14.26 5.72
C LYS A 203 -14.72 14.12 4.26
N MET A 204 -13.47 13.71 4.04
CA MET A 204 -12.89 13.61 2.70
C MET A 204 -13.39 12.37 1.97
N ALA A 205 -13.37 11.21 2.64
CA ALA A 205 -13.88 9.94 2.12
C ALA A 205 -15.36 10.04 1.70
N ALA A 206 -16.17 10.85 2.39
CA ALA A 206 -17.55 11.13 2.01
C ALA A 206 -17.70 11.85 0.65
N LYS A 207 -16.65 12.55 0.20
CA LYS A 207 -16.61 13.26 -1.10
C LYS A 207 -16.06 12.39 -2.23
N VAL A 208 -15.33 11.31 -1.92
CA VAL A 208 -14.72 10.43 -2.92
C VAL A 208 -15.77 9.48 -3.51
N ARG A 209 -16.03 9.61 -4.82
CA ARG A 209 -17.05 8.82 -5.52
C ARG A 209 -16.45 7.58 -6.18
N VAL A 210 -16.05 6.61 -5.36
CA VAL A 210 -15.62 5.27 -5.80
C VAL A 210 -16.36 4.18 -5.03
N SER A 211 -16.48 2.98 -5.60
CA SER A 211 -17.26 1.88 -5.02
C SER A 211 -16.55 1.16 -3.87
N LYS A 212 -15.21 1.04 -3.92
CA LYS A 212 -14.42 0.32 -2.90
C LYS A 212 -13.97 1.21 -1.76
N SER A 213 -14.09 0.72 -0.52
CA SER A 213 -13.65 1.43 0.69
C SER A 213 -12.13 1.63 0.76
N SER A 214 -11.34 0.64 0.32
CA SER A 214 -9.87 0.74 0.24
C SER A 214 -9.43 1.85 -0.72
N SER A 215 -10.07 1.95 -1.89
CA SER A 215 -9.88 3.05 -2.85
C SER A 215 -10.22 4.41 -2.24
N LYS A 216 -11.35 4.53 -1.53
CA LYS A 216 -11.73 5.77 -0.83
C LYS A 216 -10.67 6.19 0.18
N ARG A 217 -10.18 5.25 0.99
CA ARG A 217 -9.13 5.49 1.97
C ARG A 217 -7.85 5.96 1.30
N GLN A 218 -7.38 5.26 0.28
CA GLN A 218 -6.14 5.61 -0.42
C GLN A 218 -6.18 7.02 -1.02
N ILE A 219 -7.28 7.37 -1.70
CA ILE A 219 -7.49 8.72 -2.25
C ILE A 219 -7.52 9.76 -1.13
N ALA A 220 -8.30 9.52 -0.06
CA ALA A 220 -8.44 10.46 1.03
C ALA A 220 -7.11 10.69 1.79
N PHE A 221 -6.37 9.63 2.11
CA PHE A 221 -5.10 9.77 2.82
C PHE A 221 -4.00 10.37 1.96
N THR A 222 -4.02 10.17 0.64
CA THR A 222 -3.11 10.88 -0.29
C THR A 222 -3.36 12.39 -0.25
N GLU A 223 -4.62 12.82 -0.20
CA GLU A 223 -4.97 14.23 -0.06
C GLU A 223 -4.64 14.79 1.33
N LEU A 224 -4.82 14.00 2.39
CA LEU A 224 -4.43 14.39 3.74
C LEU A 224 -2.92 14.53 3.89
N ASP A 225 -2.13 13.66 3.26
CA ASP A 225 -0.67 13.70 3.26
C ASP A 225 -0.15 15.05 2.74
N LYS A 226 -0.77 15.61 1.69
CA LYS A 226 -0.40 16.95 1.16
C LYS A 226 -0.46 18.05 2.22
N LYS A 227 -1.31 17.90 3.24
CA LYS A 227 -1.57 18.93 4.26
C LYS A 227 -0.93 18.61 5.61
N TYR A 228 -0.97 17.35 6.02
CA TYR A 228 -0.59 16.90 7.35
C TYR A 228 0.59 15.92 7.35
N GLY A 229 1.01 15.45 6.18
CA GLY A 229 2.08 14.48 6.03
C GLY A 229 3.39 14.94 6.66
N LYS A 230 4.03 14.02 7.37
CA LYS A 230 5.33 14.19 8.00
C LYS A 230 6.36 13.24 7.40
N LYS A 231 7.63 13.53 7.67
CA LYS A 231 8.73 12.59 7.42
C LYS A 231 9.16 12.01 8.76
N LEU A 232 9.58 10.75 8.75
CA LEU A 232 10.32 10.19 9.88
C LEU A 232 11.54 11.05 10.19
N LEU A 233 11.81 11.21 11.48
CA LEU A 233 12.97 11.95 11.95
C LEU A 233 14.19 11.04 11.83
N LEU A 234 15.04 11.33 10.85
CA LEU A 234 16.35 10.67 10.70
C LEU A 234 17.39 11.44 11.52
N SER A 235 18.15 10.72 12.34
CA SER A 235 19.25 11.26 13.15
C SER A 235 20.43 11.74 12.30
#